data_AF-A0A2P4Q0H7-F1
#
_entry.id   AF-A0A2P4Q0H7-F1
#
_cell.length_a   1.000
_cell.length_b   1.000
_cell.length_c   1.000
_cell.angle_alpha   90.00
_cell.angle_beta   90.00
_cell.angle_gamma   90.00
#
_symmetry.space_group_name_H-M   'P 1'
#
loop_
_entity.id
_entity.type
_entity.pdbx_description
1 polymer ?
#
loop_
_entity_poly.entity_id
_entity_poly.type
_entity_poly.pdbx_seq_one_letter_code
_entity_poly.pdbx_strand_id
1 'polypeptide(L)'
;MLVVLHDNEPMYHQDVRWPNIIRLPSALVEPSKWIIIDWKDADGYPNNPADHLTPDEHAPEVFQQNHGGEVDIWSDLQGRLLRKP
;
A
#
# COMPACT_ATOMS: atom_id res chain seq x y z
N MET A 1 -5.77 -8.58 -2.07
CA MET A 1 -4.32 -8.47 -1.87
C MET A 1 -4.03 -7.85 -0.51
N LEU A 2 -4.47 -6.61 -0.26
CA LEU A 2 -4.36 -5.95 1.06
C LEU A 2 -4.93 -6.77 2.23
N VAL A 3 -6.13 -7.32 2.08
CA VAL A 3 -6.78 -8.15 3.10
C VAL A 3 -5.95 -9.38 3.52
N VAL A 4 -5.09 -9.90 2.65
CA VAL A 4 -4.25 -11.08 2.95
C VAL A 4 -3.00 -10.69 3.75
N LEU A 5 -2.55 -9.44 3.63
CA LEU A 5 -1.32 -8.94 4.29
C LEU A 5 -1.56 -8.55 5.75
N HIS A 6 -2.81 -8.20 6.08
CA HIS A 6 -3.17 -7.70 7.41
C HIS A 6 -3.72 -8.80 8.34
N ASP A 7 -3.52 -10.09 8.02
CA ASP A 7 -4.03 -11.23 8.81
C ASP A 7 -2.92 -11.93 9.62
N ASN A 8 -3.26 -12.43 10.82
CA ASN A 8 -2.44 -13.11 11.85
C ASN A 8 -1.12 -12.42 12.28
N GLU A 9 -0.23 -12.14 11.34
CA GLU A 9 1.04 -11.40 11.49
C GLU A 9 1.03 -10.23 10.50
N PRO A 10 0.34 -9.13 10.85
CA PRO A 10 0.05 -8.07 9.90
C PRO A 10 1.34 -7.38 9.46
N MET A 11 1.56 -7.35 8.15
CA MET A 11 2.61 -6.59 7.49
C MET A 11 1.98 -5.47 6.67
N TYR A 12 2.44 -4.25 6.91
CA TYR A 12 1.95 -3.05 6.23
C TYR A 12 2.98 -2.65 5.18
N HIS A 13 2.54 -2.34 3.96
CA HIS A 13 3.46 -2.00 2.87
C HIS A 13 4.00 -0.56 2.98
N GLN A 14 3.20 0.35 3.53
CA GLN A 14 3.51 1.77 3.79
C GLN A 14 3.67 2.66 2.54
N ASP A 15 4.17 2.12 1.41
CA ASP A 15 4.32 2.84 0.12
C ASP A 15 3.32 2.34 -0.96
N VAL A 16 2.02 2.23 -0.62
CA VAL A 16 0.99 1.81 -1.60
C VAL A 16 0.58 2.98 -2.49
N ARG A 17 1.09 2.97 -3.72
CA ARG A 17 0.78 3.95 -4.77
C ARG A 17 0.89 3.34 -6.17
N TRP A 18 0.33 4.03 -7.17
CA TRP A 18 0.30 3.55 -8.56
C TRP A 18 1.64 3.06 -9.12
N PRO A 19 2.78 3.74 -8.89
CA PRO A 19 4.09 3.23 -9.33
C PRO A 19 4.44 1.83 -8.80
N ASN A 20 3.91 1.48 -7.63
CA ASN A 20 4.17 0.22 -6.93
C ASN A 20 3.09 -0.85 -7.19
N ILE A 21 2.18 -0.59 -8.14
CA ILE A 21 1.13 -1.52 -8.54
C ILE A 21 1.33 -1.91 -10.01
N ILE A 22 1.67 -3.18 -10.25
CA ILE A 22 1.91 -3.70 -11.60
C ILE A 22 0.74 -4.56 -12.06
N ARG A 23 0.32 -4.34 -13.31
CA ARG A 23 -0.59 -5.22 -14.02
C ARG A 23 0.19 -6.37 -14.64
N LEU A 24 -0.19 -7.61 -14.34
CA LEU A 24 0.48 -8.78 -14.92
C LEU A 24 0.14 -8.92 -16.42
N PRO A 25 1.03 -9.51 -17.25
CA PRO A 25 0.72 -9.78 -18.66
C PRO A 25 -0.51 -10.67 -18.86
N SER A 26 -0.75 -11.62 -17.93
CA SER A 26 -1.95 -12.45 -17.89
C SER A 26 -3.24 -11.64 -17.70
N ALA A 27 -3.14 -10.36 -17.34
CA ALA A 27 -4.31 -9.50 -17.20
C ALA A 27 -4.99 -9.16 -18.53
N LEU A 28 -4.38 -9.46 -19.67
CA LEU A 28 -5.11 -9.45 -20.95
C LEU A 28 -6.23 -10.51 -20.98
N VAL A 29 -6.08 -11.59 -20.21
CA VAL A 29 -7.08 -12.66 -20.05
C VAL A 29 -7.87 -12.47 -18.75
N GLU A 30 -7.23 -11.98 -17.69
CA GLU A 30 -7.83 -11.76 -16.37
C GLU A 30 -7.59 -10.31 -15.89
N PRO A 31 -8.38 -9.33 -16.37
CA PRO A 31 -8.11 -7.90 -16.17
C PRO A 31 -8.03 -7.42 -14.72
N SER A 32 -8.46 -8.25 -13.76
CA SER A 32 -8.41 -8.02 -12.32
C SER A 32 -7.10 -8.45 -11.65
N LYS A 33 -6.12 -9.01 -12.37
CA LYS A 33 -4.84 -9.45 -11.79
C LYS A 33 -3.81 -8.32 -11.72
N TRP A 34 -3.62 -7.80 -10.51
CA TRP A 34 -2.62 -6.79 -10.13
C TRP A 34 -1.77 -7.30 -8.98
N ILE A 35 -0.51 -6.86 -8.93
CA ILE A 35 0.43 -7.17 -7.84
C ILE A 35 1.00 -5.87 -7.26
N ILE A 36 1.29 -5.87 -5.95
CA ILE A 36 2.04 -4.83 -5.27
C ILE A 36 3.52 -5.22 -5.24
N ILE A 37 4.39 -4.27 -5.55
CA ILE A 37 5.86 -4.39 -5.55
C ILE A 37 6.49 -3.29 -4.67
N ASP A 38 7.81 -3.31 -4.53
CA ASP A 38 8.60 -2.33 -3.74
C ASP A 38 8.35 -2.39 -2.22
N TRP A 39 8.52 -3.59 -1.67
CA TRP A 39 8.31 -3.95 -0.26
C TRP A 39 9.40 -3.43 0.71
N LYS A 40 10.26 -2.51 0.29
CA LYS A 40 11.41 -2.04 1.10
C LYS A 40 10.97 -1.33 2.39
N ASP A 41 9.80 -0.70 2.35
CA ASP A 41 9.20 0.07 3.45
C ASP A 41 8.20 -0.78 4.25
N ALA A 42 8.08 -2.06 3.93
CA ALA A 42 7.13 -2.92 4.61
C ALA A 42 7.59 -3.25 6.04
N ASP A 43 6.70 -3.08 7.00
CA ASP A 43 6.99 -3.33 8.42
C ASP A 43 5.78 -3.96 9.12
N GLY A 44 6.05 -4.74 10.17
CA GLY A 44 5.03 -5.38 10.99
C GLY A 44 4.77 -4.60 12.28
N TYR A 45 3.67 -4.90 12.98
CA TYR A 45 3.45 -4.29 14.30
C TYR A 45 4.36 -4.93 15.37
N PRO A 46 5.04 -4.16 16.24
CA PRO A 46 5.14 -2.69 16.27
C PRO A 46 6.04 -2.14 15.15
N ASN A 47 5.59 -1.10 14.45
CA ASN A 47 6.28 -0.52 13.28
C ASN A 47 6.85 0.87 13.55
N ASN A 48 7.85 1.22 12.72
CA ASN A 48 8.49 2.53 12.72
C ASN A 48 7.82 3.50 11.72
N PRO A 49 7.92 4.82 11.94
CA PRO A 49 7.48 5.82 10.98
C PRO A 49 8.32 5.76 9.69
N ALA A 50 7.68 5.92 8.54
CA ALA A 50 8.36 6.05 7.25
C ALA A 50 8.69 7.52 6.93
N ASP A 51 9.59 8.12 7.71
CA ASP A 51 9.93 9.55 7.63
C ASP A 51 10.53 10.01 6.29
N HIS A 52 11.01 9.07 5.48
CA HIS A 52 11.53 9.36 4.13
C HIS A 52 10.45 9.47 3.05
N LEU A 53 9.20 9.10 3.35
CA LEU A 53 8.07 9.23 2.43
C LEU A 53 7.51 10.66 2.40
N THR A 54 6.69 10.96 1.39
CA THR A 54 6.14 12.31 1.20
C THR A 54 4.69 12.42 1.66
N PRO A 55 4.32 13.41 2.49
CA PRO A 55 2.94 13.60 2.96
C PRO A 55 1.91 13.84 1.86
N ASP A 56 2.33 14.33 0.70
CA ASP A 56 1.43 14.59 -0.44
C ASP A 56 0.91 13.30 -1.09
N GLU A 57 1.59 12.17 -0.88
CA GLU A 57 1.30 10.89 -1.53
C GLU A 57 0.83 9.81 -0.56
N HIS A 58 0.98 10.02 0.75
CA HIS A 58 0.77 8.99 1.77
C HIS A 58 -0.19 9.42 2.89
N ALA A 59 -0.70 8.43 3.61
CA ALA A 59 -1.51 8.64 4.80
C ALA A 59 -0.70 9.38 5.88
N PRO A 60 -1.26 10.39 6.58
CA PRO A 60 -0.60 11.04 7.71
C PRO A 60 -0.14 10.08 8.81
N GLU A 61 -0.83 8.95 8.96
CA GLU A 61 -0.57 7.91 9.96
C GLU A 61 0.73 7.14 9.69
N VAL A 62 1.23 7.10 8.44
CA VAL A 62 2.50 6.42 8.11
C VAL A 62 3.72 7.09 8.76
N PHE A 63 3.57 8.35 9.18
CA PHE A 63 4.60 9.13 9.89
C PHE A 63 4.48 9.00 11.42
N GLN A 64 3.73 8.02 11.91
CA GLN A 64 3.52 7.75 13.33
C GLN A 64 3.94 6.32 13.65
N GLN A 65 4.46 6.09 14.84
CA GLN A 65 4.78 4.73 15.29
C GLN A 65 3.50 3.92 15.52
N ASN A 66 3.59 2.61 15.34
CA ASN A 66 2.52 1.66 15.67
C ASN A 66 1.22 1.92 14.91
N HIS A 67 1.31 2.40 13.67
CA HIS A 67 0.15 2.54 12.79
C HIS A 67 -0.39 1.17 12.36
N GLY A 68 -1.63 1.12 11.88
CA GLY A 68 -2.27 -0.08 11.38
C GLY A 68 -2.27 -0.16 9.85
N GLY A 69 -3.16 -0.99 9.31
CA GLY A 69 -3.32 -1.22 7.87
C GLY A 69 -4.03 -0.08 7.13
N GLU A 70 -4.53 0.93 7.83
CA GLU A 70 -5.14 2.11 7.23
C GLU A 70 -4.20 2.84 6.26
N VAL A 71 -2.89 2.80 6.53
CA VAL A 71 -1.87 3.45 5.69
C VAL A 71 -1.83 2.89 4.26
N ASP A 72 -2.18 1.61 4.10
CA ASP A 72 -2.18 0.95 2.80
C ASP A 72 -3.51 1.11 2.03
N ILE A 73 -4.59 1.49 2.73
CA ILE A 73 -5.96 1.65 2.17
C ILE A 73 -6.24 3.12 1.84
N TRP A 74 -5.55 4.06 2.48
CA TRP A 74 -5.78 5.49 2.34
C TRP A 74 -5.76 6.00 0.89
N SER A 75 -4.81 5.50 0.08
CA SER A 75 -4.67 5.89 -1.33
C SER A 75 -5.92 5.55 -2.17
N ASP A 76 -6.61 4.45 -1.87
CA ASP A 76 -7.90 4.11 -2.49
C ASP A 76 -9.00 5.10 -2.06
N LEU A 77 -9.07 5.40 -0.76
CA LEU A 77 -10.10 6.28 -0.18
C LEU A 77 -10.00 7.73 -0.66
N GLN A 78 -8.78 8.21 -0.97
CA GLN A 78 -8.57 9.52 -1.58
C GLN A 78 -8.85 9.55 -3.09
N GLY A 79 -9.29 8.43 -3.67
CA GLY A 79 -9.48 8.28 -5.11
C GLY A 79 -8.18 8.38 -5.91
N ARG A 80 -7.01 8.27 -5.25
CA ARG A 80 -5.69 8.33 -5.89
C ARG A 80 -5.42 7.07 -6.70
N LEU A 81 -5.95 5.94 -6.25
CA LEU A 81 -5.91 4.65 -6.94
C LEU A 81 -7.20 4.32 -7.70
N LEU A 82 -8.32 4.99 -7.41
CA LEU A 82 -9.57 4.80 -8.16
C LEU A 82 -9.68 5.68 -9.41
N ARG A 83 -8.75 6.62 -9.59
CA ARG A 83 -8.68 7.51 -10.75
C ARG A 83 -7.38 7.27 -11.50
N LYS A 84 -7.46 6.55 -12.61
CA LYS A 84 -6.68 6.91 -13.80
C LYS A 84 -7.59 6.90 -15.03
N PRO A 85 -7.32 7.75 -16.04
CA PRO A 85 -7.99 7.71 -17.35
C PRO A 85 -7.84 6.35 -18.04
#